data_AF-A0A7Y5U3E3-F1
#
_entry.id   AF-A0A7Y5U3E3-F1
#
_cell.length_a   1.000
_cell.length_b   1.000
_cell.length_c   1.000
_cell.angle_alpha   90.00
_cell.angle_beta   90.00
_cell.angle_gamma   90.00
#
_symmetry.space_group_name_H-M   'P 1'
#
loop_
_entity.id
_entity.type
_entity.pdbx_description
1 polymer ?
#
loop_
_entity_poly.entity_id
_entity_poly.type
_entity_poly.pdbx_seq_one_letter_code
_entity_poly.pdbx_strand_id
1 'polypeptide(L)' 'MISDNVVLGEGVTIPQPQLVNLYGCTVGDNTKIGAFVEIQSDAVIGRNCKISSHSFICSGVTIGDGVFVGHGVMFINDL' A
#
# COMPACT_ATOMS: atom_id res chain seq x y z
N MET A 1 5.17 -2.56 10.66
CA MET A 1 5.50 -4.00 10.47
C MET A 1 5.01 -4.45 9.11
N ILE A 2 5.79 -5.27 8.38
CA ILE A 2 5.34 -5.94 7.15
C ILE A 2 5.13 -7.41 7.51
N SER A 3 3.92 -7.92 7.31
CA SER A 3 3.56 -9.30 7.67
C SER A 3 4.07 -10.29 6.61
N ASP A 4 4.34 -11.53 7.03
CA ASP A 4 4.91 -12.58 6.14
C ASP A 4 4.01 -12.95 4.95
N ASN A 5 2.71 -12.65 5.03
CA ASN A 5 1.72 -12.92 4.00
C ASN A 5 1.52 -11.74 3.02
N VAL A 6 2.34 -10.69 3.09
CA VAL A 6 2.32 -9.59 2.13
C VAL A 6 3.04 -10.00 0.85
N VAL A 7 2.40 -9.80 -0.30
CA VAL A 7 2.98 -10.09 -1.61
C VAL A 7 3.49 -8.78 -2.22
N LEU A 8 4.80 -8.67 -2.41
CA LEU A 8 5.45 -7.51 -3.04
C LEU A 8 5.97 -7.90 -4.43
N GLY A 9 5.59 -7.13 -5.44
CA GLY A 9 6.09 -7.23 -6.80
C GLY A 9 7.55 -6.79 -6.95
N GLU A 10 8.08 -6.95 -8.16
CA GLU A 10 9.45 -6.56 -8.47
C GLU A 10 9.62 -5.03 -8.40
N GLY A 11 10.73 -4.57 -7.82
CA GLY A 11 11.03 -3.13 -7.76
C GLY A 11 10.15 -2.32 -6.82
N VAL A 12 9.29 -2.96 -6.00
CA VAL A 12 8.56 -2.26 -4.94
C VAL A 12 9.56 -1.57 -4.00
N THR A 13 9.34 -0.28 -3.75
CA THR A 13 10.23 0.52 -2.90
C THR A 13 9.50 0.98 -1.65
N ILE A 14 10.05 0.62 -0.49
CA ILE A 14 9.60 1.07 0.82
C ILE A 14 10.81 1.68 1.53
N PRO A 15 11.04 3.01 1.46
CA PRO A 15 12.30 3.59 1.94
C PRO A 15 12.49 3.49 3.46
N GLN A 16 11.41 3.47 4.22
CA GLN A 16 11.42 3.28 5.68
C GLN A 16 10.50 2.11 6.06
N PRO A 17 10.91 0.84 5.83
CA PRO A 17 10.06 -0.33 6.08
C PRO A 17 9.64 -0.47 7.56
N GLN A 18 10.43 0.07 8.48
CA GLN A 18 10.11 0.13 9.91
C GLN A 18 8.96 1.09 10.25
N LEU A 19 8.59 1.99 9.33
CA LEU A 19 7.55 3.00 9.53
C LEU A 19 6.24 2.68 8.78
N VAL A 20 6.11 1.52 8.14
CA VAL A 20 4.88 1.14 7.43
C VAL A 20 4.21 -0.06 8.07
N ASN A 21 2.90 -0.19 7.89
CA ASN A 21 2.10 -1.33 8.36
C ASN A 21 1.42 -2.00 7.16
N LEU A 22 1.91 -3.18 6.76
CA LEU A 22 1.34 -3.94 5.65
C LEU A 22 0.90 -5.32 6.15
N TYR A 23 -0.36 -5.67 5.88
CA TYR A 23 -0.97 -6.91 6.37
C TYR A 23 -1.64 -7.64 5.21
N GLY A 24 -1.19 -8.83 4.81
CA GLY A 24 -1.93 -9.69 3.85
C GLY A 24 -2.38 -9.01 2.55
N CYS A 25 -1.70 -7.95 2.11
CA CYS A 25 -2.03 -7.19 0.90
C CYS A 25 -1.13 -7.58 -0.26
N THR A 26 -1.54 -7.24 -1.49
CA THR A 26 -0.71 -7.37 -2.69
C THR A 26 -0.30 -6.01 -3.21
N VAL A 27 0.98 -5.83 -3.52
CA VAL A 27 1.55 -4.60 -4.09
C VAL A 27 2.24 -4.91 -5.40
N GLY A 28 1.74 -4.34 -6.50
CA GLY A 28 2.28 -4.54 -7.84
C GLY A 28 3.64 -3.88 -8.08
N ASP A 29 4.28 -4.27 -9.18
CA ASP A 29 5.65 -3.89 -9.52
C ASP A 29 5.88 -2.38 -9.56
N ASN A 30 7.10 -1.97 -9.19
CA ASN A 30 7.56 -0.57 -9.23
C ASN A 30 6.70 0.42 -8.40
N THR A 31 5.84 -0.08 -7.53
CA THR A 31 5.04 0.75 -6.63
C THR A 31 5.86 1.25 -5.44
N LYS A 32 5.65 2.50 -5.05
CA LYS A 32 6.34 3.15 -3.94
C LYS A 32 5.40 3.37 -2.76
N ILE A 33 5.84 2.99 -1.56
CA ILE A 33 5.09 3.17 -0.33
C ILE A 33 5.85 4.11 0.60
N GLY A 34 5.22 5.23 0.97
CA GLY A 34 5.74 6.23 1.88
C GLY A 34 5.68 5.81 3.35
N ALA A 35 6.41 6.53 4.20
CA ALA A 35 6.39 6.30 5.64
C ALA A 35 4.99 6.50 6.24
N PHE A 36 4.69 5.78 7.31
CA PHE A 36 3.41 5.83 8.03
C PHE A 36 2.20 5.47 7.18
N VAL A 37 2.40 4.76 6.08
CA VAL A 37 1.31 4.14 5.31
C VAL A 37 0.88 2.86 6.02
N GLU A 38 -0.42 2.66 6.06
CA GLU A 38 -1.04 1.41 6.47
C GLU A 38 -1.89 0.83 5.33
N ILE A 39 -1.66 -0.45 5.01
CA ILE A 39 -2.42 -1.20 4.00
C ILE A 39 -2.90 -2.50 4.66
N GLN A 40 -4.22 -2.63 4.73
CA GLN A 40 -4.87 -3.78 5.37
C GLN A 40 -4.98 -4.99 4.44
N SER A 41 -5.38 -6.12 5.04
CA SER A 41 -5.54 -7.40 4.35
C SER A 41 -6.56 -7.34 3.22
N ASP A 42 -6.31 -8.13 2.18
CA ASP A 42 -7.14 -8.21 0.97
C ASP A 42 -7.17 -6.93 0.12
N ALA A 43 -6.40 -5.89 0.49
CA ALA A 43 -6.16 -4.75 -0.39
C ALA A 43 -5.21 -5.12 -1.54
N VAL A 44 -5.51 -4.59 -2.73
CA VAL A 44 -4.72 -4.80 -3.94
C VAL A 44 -4.24 -3.45 -4.47
N ILE A 45 -2.93 -3.28 -4.56
CA ILE A 45 -2.30 -2.11 -5.16
C ILE A 45 -1.70 -2.51 -6.51
N GLY A 46 -2.06 -1.79 -7.57
CA GLY A 46 -1.52 -2.00 -8.91
C GLY A 46 -0.03 -1.65 -9.03
N ARG A 47 0.49 -1.75 -10.25
CA ARG A 47 1.88 -1.40 -10.59
C ARG A 47 2.06 0.09 -10.82
N ASN A 48 3.29 0.57 -10.67
CA ASN A 48 3.69 1.96 -10.88
C ASN A 48 2.89 2.98 -10.05
N CYS A 49 2.38 2.55 -8.90
CA CYS A 49 1.64 3.42 -8.00
C CYS A 49 2.58 4.18 -7.06
N LYS A 50 2.09 5.28 -6.51
CA LYS A 50 2.75 5.97 -5.40
C LYS A 50 1.75 6.21 -4.29
N ILE A 51 1.96 5.51 -3.17
CA ILE A 51 1.18 5.67 -1.94
C ILE A 51 1.98 6.58 -1.01
N SER A 52 1.53 7.83 -0.86
CA SER A 52 2.27 8.83 -0.10
C SER A 52 2.04 8.69 1.41
N SER A 53 2.90 9.32 2.20
CA SER A 53 2.93 9.14 3.66
C SER A 53 1.60 9.44 4.34
N HIS A 54 1.35 8.77 5.47
CA HIS A 54 0.14 8.91 6.30
C HIS A 54 -1.17 8.53 5.59
N SER A 55 -1.11 7.79 4.47
CA SER A 55 -2.29 7.23 3.83
C SER A 55 -2.71 5.92 4.47
N PHE A 56 -4.02 5.68 4.48
CA PHE A 56 -4.63 4.46 4.99
C PHE A 56 -5.45 3.78 3.89
N ILE A 57 -5.14 2.52 3.60
CA ILE A 57 -5.83 1.68 2.62
C ILE A 57 -6.57 0.56 3.35
N CYS A 58 -7.90 0.64 3.38
CA CYS A 58 -8.76 -0.33 4.05
C CYS A 58 -8.80 -1.69 3.32
N SER A 59 -9.22 -2.73 4.04
CA SER A 59 -9.43 -4.06 3.47
C SER A 59 -10.42 -4.03 2.29
N GLY A 60 -10.17 -4.87 1.29
CA GLY A 60 -10.97 -4.96 0.06
C GLY A 60 -10.80 -3.79 -0.94
N VAL A 61 -10.01 -2.77 -0.62
CA VAL A 61 -9.73 -1.67 -1.56
C VAL A 61 -8.82 -2.14 -2.68
N THR A 62 -9.21 -1.82 -3.93
CA THR A 62 -8.36 -2.02 -5.12
C THR A 62 -7.91 -0.66 -5.67
N ILE A 63 -6.60 -0.45 -5.74
CA ILE A 63 -5.97 0.69 -6.40
C ILE A 63 -5.43 0.21 -7.75
N GLY A 64 -5.90 0.80 -8.84
CA GLY A 64 -5.44 0.45 -10.20
C GLY A 64 -4.01 0.90 -10.50
N ASP A 65 -3.50 0.50 -11.66
CA ASP A 65 -2.14 0.84 -12.11
C ASP A 65 -1.92 2.35 -12.30
N GLY A 66 -0.72 2.84 -11.98
CA GLY A 66 -0.30 4.22 -12.23
C GLY A 66 -0.96 5.26 -11.33
N VAL A 67 -1.67 4.85 -10.27
CA VAL A 67 -2.38 5.75 -9.38
C VAL A 67 -1.43 6.45 -8.41
N PHE A 68 -1.63 7.76 -8.25
CA PHE A 68 -1.00 8.57 -7.22
C PHE A 68 -1.99 8.79 -6.07
N VAL A 69 -1.69 8.22 -4.90
CA VAL A 69 -2.39 8.52 -3.65
C VAL A 69 -1.62 9.59 -2.89
N GLY A 70 -2.25 10.75 -2.70
CA GLY A 70 -1.69 11.88 -1.98
C GLY A 70 -1.50 11.62 -0.48
N HIS A 71 -0.70 12.46 0.16
CA HIS A 71 -0.44 12.36 1.60
C HIS A 71 -1.74 12.48 2.41
N GLY A 72 -1.90 11.64 3.43
CA GLY A 72 -3.04 11.71 4.35
C GLY A 72 -4.38 11.23 3.78
N VAL A 73 -4.40 10.66 2.56
CA VAL A 73 -5.64 10.09 2.01
C VAL A 73 -6.05 8.85 2.80
N MET A 74 -7.28 8.85 3.31
CA MET A 74 -7.88 7.69 3.97
C MET A 74 -8.98 7.13 3.09
N PHE A 75 -8.80 5.88 2.65
CA PHE A 75 -9.88 5.11 2.05
C PHE A 75 -10.72 4.52 3.18
N ILE A 76 -12.02 4.77 3.11
CA ILE A 76 -13.00 4.16 4.00
C ILE A 76 -13.86 3.23 3.15
N ASN A 77 -14.13 2.05 3.69
CA ASN A 77 -15.03 1.10 3.08
C ASN A 77 -15.93 0.56 4.20
N ASP A 78 -17.20 0.35 3.90
CA ASP A 78 -18.24 -0.13 4.81
C ASP A 78 -18.47 -1.64 4.73
N LEU A 79 -17.58 -2.36 4.04
CA LEU A 79 -17.51 -3.83 4.01
C LEU A 79 -17.51 -4.45 5.42
#